data_AF-D0EZ93-F1
#
_entry.id   AF-D0EZ93-F1
#
_cell.length_a   1.000
_cell.length_b   1.000
_cell.length_c   1.000
_cell.angle_alpha   90.00
_cell.angle_beta   90.00
_cell.angle_gamma   90.00
#
_symmetry.space_group_name_H-M   'P 1'
#
loop_
_entity.id
_entity.type
_entity.pdbx_description
1 polymer ?
#
loop_
_entity_poly.entity_id
_entity_poly.type
_entity_poly.pdbx_seq_one_letter_code
_entity_poly.pdbx_strand_id
1 'polypeptide(L)'
;MSSAYFYSTYEEENESEVTSRKSVVVLGSGPIRIGQGVEFDYATVHSVGAIKQAGYEAIIINNNPETVSTDFSISDKLYFEPLTVEDVMHIIDLEQPEGVVVQFGGQTAINLAEELSARGVKILGTS
;
A
#
# COMPACT_ATOMS: atom_id res chain seq x y z
N MET A 1 15.87 5.57 -15.68
CA MET A 1 15.26 5.64 -14.34
C MET A 1 13.77 5.81 -14.59
N SER A 2 13.03 4.70 -14.59
CA SER A 2 11.57 4.75 -14.55
C SER A 2 11.18 4.92 -13.09
N SER A 3 10.37 5.92 -12.75
CA SER A 3 9.82 6.07 -11.40
C SER A 3 8.68 5.06 -11.26
N ALA A 4 8.75 4.18 -10.25
CA ALA A 4 7.76 3.13 -10.00
C ALA A 4 6.47 3.69 -9.37
N TYR A 5 5.75 4.49 -10.16
CA TYR A 5 4.48 5.12 -9.84
C TYR A 5 3.42 4.56 -10.79
N PHE A 6 2.40 3.90 -10.24
CA PHE A 6 1.44 3.12 -11.02
C PHE A 6 0.00 3.48 -10.69
N TYR A 7 -0.88 3.23 -11.65
CA TYR A 7 -2.33 3.24 -11.52
C TYR A 7 -2.90 2.20 -12.49
N SER A 8 -4.13 1.77 -12.25
CA SER A 8 -4.78 0.66 -12.92
C SER A 8 -5.64 1.18 -14.04
N THR A 9 -5.66 0.41 -15.12
CA THR A 9 -6.51 0.65 -16.28
C THR A 9 -6.83 -0.70 -16.93
N TYR A 10 -7.91 -0.74 -17.71
CA TYR A 10 -8.32 -1.92 -18.46
C TYR A 10 -7.70 -1.93 -19.87
N GLU A 11 -6.38 -1.78 -19.93
CA GLU A 11 -5.59 -1.85 -21.17
C GLU A 11 -4.87 -3.21 -21.28
N GLU A 12 -4.23 -3.46 -22.41
CA GLU A 12 -3.60 -4.77 -22.70
C GLU A 12 -2.23 -4.96 -22.04
N GLU A 13 -1.54 -3.88 -21.71
CA GLU A 13 -0.17 -3.90 -21.17
C GLU A 13 -0.15 -3.52 -19.68
N ASN A 14 0.71 -4.21 -18.91
CA ASN A 14 0.98 -3.89 -17.51
C ASN A 14 2.44 -3.43 -17.37
N GLU A 15 2.63 -2.17 -16.98
CA GLU A 15 3.95 -1.55 -16.80
C GLU A 15 4.58 -1.86 -15.43
N SER A 16 3.82 -2.39 -14.48
CA SER A 16 4.33 -2.77 -13.17
C SER A 16 4.93 -4.16 -13.21
N GLU A 17 6.26 -4.21 -13.30
CA GLU A 17 7.02 -5.45 -13.26
C GLU A 17 7.21 -5.95 -11.82
N VAL A 18 6.75 -7.17 -11.52
CA VAL A 18 6.96 -7.82 -10.23
C VAL A 18 8.42 -8.25 -10.09
N THR A 19 9.07 -7.84 -9.00
CA THR A 19 10.49 -8.17 -8.75
C THR A 19 10.62 -9.53 -8.07
N SER A 20 11.84 -10.06 -7.98
CA SER A 20 12.12 -11.29 -7.21
C SER A 20 12.30 -11.05 -5.70
N ARG A 21 12.24 -9.80 -5.24
CA ARG A 21 12.36 -9.46 -3.82
C ARG A 21 11.06 -9.80 -3.10
N LYS A 22 11.18 -10.24 -1.85
CA LYS A 22 10.02 -10.34 -0.96
C LYS A 22 9.47 -8.95 -0.69
N SER A 23 8.18 -8.75 -0.94
CA SER A 23 7.52 -7.46 -0.76
C SER A 23 6.57 -7.44 0.43
N VAL A 24 6.36 -6.25 0.98
CA VAL A 24 5.33 -5.97 1.99
C VAL A 24 4.52 -4.78 1.49
N VAL A 25 3.20 -4.91 1.49
CA VAL A 25 2.28 -3.83 1.13
C VAL A 25 1.91 -3.03 2.38
N VAL A 26 1.87 -1.71 2.26
CA VAL A 26 1.38 -0.79 3.28
C VAL A 26 0.19 -0.03 2.70
N LEU A 27 -0.98 -0.16 3.33
CA LEU A 27 -2.16 0.63 2.97
C LEU A 27 -2.05 2.01 3.61
N GLY A 28 -2.10 3.05 2.78
CA GLY A 28 -2.12 4.44 3.21
C GLY A 28 -3.44 4.84 3.87
N SER A 29 -3.54 6.12 4.23
CA SER A 29 -4.69 6.64 4.98
C SER A 29 -5.91 6.98 4.12
N GLY A 30 -5.72 7.12 2.81
CA GLY A 30 -6.70 7.73 1.92
C GLY A 30 -6.93 9.21 2.24
N PRO A 31 -8.03 9.81 1.73
CA PRO A 31 -8.28 11.24 1.88
C PRO A 31 -8.36 11.68 3.35
N ILE A 32 -7.82 12.86 3.67
CA ILE A 32 -7.86 13.43 5.02
C ILE A 32 -9.32 13.71 5.40
N ARG A 33 -9.70 13.28 6.62
CA ARG A 33 -11.03 13.52 7.20
C ARG A 33 -10.88 13.94 8.67
N ILE A 34 -11.93 14.51 9.25
CA ILE A 34 -11.95 14.78 10.69
C ILE A 34 -11.77 13.44 11.43
N GLY A 35 -10.70 13.33 12.23
CA GLY A 35 -10.32 12.08 12.92
C GLY A 35 -9.38 11.14 12.14
N GLN A 36 -9.01 11.49 10.91
CA GLN A 36 -7.98 10.83 10.11
C GLN A 36 -7.06 11.88 9.49
N GLY A 37 -6.11 12.38 10.29
CA GLY A 37 -5.20 13.45 9.89
C GLY A 37 -3.85 12.97 9.33
N VAL A 38 -2.92 13.91 9.25
CA VAL A 38 -1.55 13.71 8.72
C VAL A 38 -0.71 12.74 9.55
N GLU A 39 -1.09 12.49 10.80
CA GLU A 39 -0.41 11.54 11.69
C GLU A 39 -0.35 10.12 11.11
N PHE A 40 -1.36 9.71 10.34
CA PHE A 40 -1.39 8.41 9.67
C PHE A 40 -0.46 8.36 8.44
N ASP A 41 -0.33 9.48 7.74
CA ASP A 41 0.66 9.61 6.65
C ASP A 41 2.09 9.49 7.19
N TYR A 42 2.38 10.19 8.30
CA TYR A 42 3.66 10.09 8.98
C TYR A 42 3.98 8.64 9.41
N ALA A 43 3.02 7.93 10.01
CA ALA A 43 3.19 6.54 10.40
C ALA A 43 3.45 5.62 9.18
N THR A 44 2.76 5.87 8.06
CA THR A 44 2.94 5.15 6.80
C THR A 44 4.37 5.32 6.28
N VAL A 45 4.87 6.56 6.17
CA VAL A 45 6.25 6.84 5.72
C VAL A 45 7.29 6.14 6.59
N HIS A 46 7.12 6.18 7.92
CA HIS A 46 8.04 5.52 8.84
C HIS A 46 8.01 3.98 8.71
N SER A 47 6.83 3.40 8.51
CA SER A 47 6.68 1.95 8.32
C SER A 47 7.41 1.46 7.07
N VAL A 48 7.34 2.23 5.98
CA VAL A 48 8.04 1.95 4.71
C VAL A 48 9.55 1.95 4.92
N GLY A 49 10.07 2.94 5.66
CA GLY A 49 11.48 2.98 6.04
C GLY A 49 11.92 1.73 6.81
N ALA A 50 11.12 1.27 7.78
CA ALA A 50 11.41 0.07 8.56
C ALA A 50 11.37 -1.22 7.72
N ILE A 51 10.40 -1.34 6.81
CA ILE A 51 10.27 -2.48 5.87
C ILE A 51 11.51 -2.57 4.97
N LYS A 52 11.94 -1.44 4.40
CA LYS A 52 13.14 -1.38 3.56
C LYS A 52 14.41 -1.74 4.36
N GLN A 53 14.54 -1.24 5.59
CA GLN A 53 15.65 -1.60 6.48
C GLN A 53 15.67 -3.09 6.86
N ALA A 54 14.50 -3.73 6.92
CA ALA A 54 14.37 -5.17 7.14
C ALA A 54 14.65 -6.01 5.88
N GLY A 55 14.97 -5.37 4.73
CA GLY A 55 15.37 -6.04 3.50
C GLY A 55 14.22 -6.39 2.54
N TYR A 56 13.01 -5.93 2.83
CA TYR A 56 11.84 -6.16 1.98
C TYR A 56 11.70 -5.05 0.94
N GLU A 57 11.03 -5.35 -0.16
CA GLU A 57 10.48 -4.35 -1.08
C GLU A 57 9.22 -3.73 -0.45
N ALA A 58 9.18 -2.41 -0.30
CA ALA A 58 8.05 -1.72 0.27
C ALA A 58 7.13 -1.18 -0.83
N ILE A 59 5.87 -1.60 -0.80
CA ILE A 59 4.84 -1.21 -1.76
C ILE A 59 3.78 -0.39 -1.01
N ILE A 60 3.46 0.81 -1.49
CA ILE A 60 2.38 1.64 -0.93
C ILE A 60 1.18 1.57 -1.85
N ILE A 61 -0.02 1.44 -1.27
CA ILE A 61 -1.29 1.69 -1.96
C ILE A 61 -1.98 2.85 -1.26
N ASN A 62 -2.21 3.96 -1.95
CA ASN A 62 -2.88 5.13 -1.38
C ASN A 62 -3.47 6.01 -2.50
N ASN A 63 -4.52 6.76 -2.22
CA ASN A 63 -5.17 7.67 -3.19
C ASN A 63 -5.23 9.13 -2.73
N ASN A 64 -4.43 9.52 -1.75
CA ASN A 64 -4.44 10.89 -1.24
C ASN A 64 -3.31 11.72 -1.84
N PRO A 65 -3.60 12.67 -2.76
CA PRO A 65 -2.56 13.45 -3.44
C PRO A 65 -1.86 14.47 -2.51
N GLU A 66 -2.37 14.71 -1.30
CA GLU A 66 -1.81 15.68 -0.34
C GLU A 66 -0.78 15.07 0.61
N THR A 67 -0.40 13.81 0.42
CA THR A 67 0.39 13.04 1.38
C THR A 67 1.82 12.77 0.93
N VAL A 68 2.75 12.75 1.89
CA VAL A 68 4.15 12.40 1.64
C VAL A 68 4.28 10.92 1.27
N SER A 69 3.41 10.04 1.79
CA SER A 69 3.38 8.63 1.36
C SER A 69 3.07 8.42 -0.11
N THR A 70 2.52 9.42 -0.82
CA THR A 70 2.32 9.37 -2.28
C THR A 70 3.47 9.97 -3.10
N ASP A 71 4.59 10.30 -2.45
CA ASP A 71 5.84 10.58 -3.15
C ASP A 71 6.55 9.25 -3.50
N PHE A 72 6.77 9.01 -4.79
CA PHE A 72 7.40 7.78 -5.30
C PHE A 72 8.83 7.57 -4.81
N SER A 73 9.48 8.58 -4.22
CA SER A 73 10.81 8.44 -3.62
C SER A 73 10.80 7.73 -2.25
N ILE A 74 9.62 7.59 -1.63
CA ILE A 74 9.47 6.99 -0.30
C ILE A 74 9.53 5.46 -0.36
N SER A 75 8.72 4.85 -1.23
CA SER A 75 8.60 3.39 -1.39
C SER A 75 9.46 2.85 -2.55
N ASP A 76 9.52 1.53 -2.70
CA ASP A 76 10.06 0.91 -3.91
C ASP A 76 9.03 0.96 -5.06
N LYS A 77 7.74 0.84 -4.72
CA LYS A 77 6.60 1.04 -5.64
C LYS A 77 5.47 1.81 -4.97
N LEU A 78 4.79 2.65 -5.73
CA LEU A 78 3.58 3.34 -5.31
C LEU A 78 2.45 3.05 -6.30
N TYR A 79 1.35 2.53 -5.78
CA TYR A 79 0.09 2.38 -6.49
C TYR A 79 -0.88 3.47 -6.04
N PHE A 80 -1.19 4.39 -6.94
CA PHE A 80 -2.17 5.43 -6.71
C PHE A 80 -3.58 4.92 -7.00
N GLU A 81 -4.08 4.06 -6.10
CA GLU A 81 -5.35 3.35 -6.25
C GLU A 81 -6.35 3.68 -5.14
N PRO A 82 -7.66 3.62 -5.43
CA PRO A 82 -8.66 3.67 -4.39
C PRO A 82 -8.43 2.58 -3.34
N LEU A 83 -8.64 2.93 -2.07
CA LEU A 83 -8.60 1.97 -0.97
C LEU A 83 -9.94 1.23 -0.85
N THR A 84 -10.29 0.48 -1.90
CA THR A 84 -11.40 -0.49 -1.88
C THR A 84 -10.83 -1.91 -1.86
N VAL A 85 -11.66 -2.88 -1.49
CA VAL A 85 -11.23 -4.29 -1.46
C VAL A 85 -10.87 -4.78 -2.86
N GLU A 86 -11.62 -4.38 -3.89
CA GLU A 86 -11.37 -4.79 -5.28
C GLU A 86 -10.02 -4.28 -5.77
N ASP A 87 -9.79 -2.96 -5.67
CA ASP A 87 -8.57 -2.32 -6.16
C ASP A 87 -7.34 -2.84 -5.40
N VAL A 88 -7.43 -2.97 -4.08
CA VAL A 88 -6.34 -3.51 -3.26
C VAL A 88 -6.06 -4.98 -3.58
N MET A 89 -7.09 -5.80 -3.82
CA MET A 89 -6.91 -7.20 -4.19
C MET A 89 -6.23 -7.33 -5.56
N HIS A 90 -6.55 -6.49 -6.55
CA HIS A 90 -5.85 -6.53 -7.84
C HIS A 90 -4.33 -6.34 -7.69
N ILE A 91 -3.92 -5.41 -6.83
CA ILE A 91 -2.49 -5.18 -6.56
C ILE A 91 -1.87 -6.34 -5.77
N ILE A 92 -2.58 -6.89 -4.78
CA ILE A 92 -2.10 -8.04 -4.00
C ILE A 92 -1.95 -9.27 -4.89
N ASP A 93 -2.91 -9.51 -5.79
CA ASP A 93 -2.90 -10.64 -6.71
C ASP A 93 -1.75 -10.54 -7.71
N LEU A 94 -1.41 -9.33 -8.15
CA LEU A 94 -0.24 -9.06 -8.98
C LEU A 94 1.08 -9.26 -8.20
N GLU A 95 1.24 -8.57 -7.08
CA GLU A 95 2.53 -8.45 -6.37
C GLU A 95 2.85 -9.64 -5.43
N GLN A 96 1.83 -10.43 -5.05
CA GLN A 96 1.95 -11.59 -4.15
C GLN A 96 2.82 -11.31 -2.90
N PRO A 97 2.50 -10.26 -2.10
CA PRO A 97 3.35 -9.84 -0.99
C PRO A 97 3.38 -10.86 0.16
N GLU A 98 4.45 -10.82 0.95
CA GLU A 98 4.57 -11.62 2.20
C GLU A 98 3.50 -11.27 3.24
N GLY A 99 2.90 -10.09 3.11
CA GLY A 99 1.73 -9.66 3.84
C GLY A 99 1.45 -8.17 3.69
N VAL A 100 0.36 -7.74 4.32
CA VAL A 100 -0.18 -6.38 4.23
C VAL A 100 -0.24 -5.73 5.61
N VAL A 101 0.29 -4.53 5.71
CA VAL A 101 0.22 -3.69 6.91
C VAL A 101 -0.93 -2.69 6.76
N VAL A 102 -1.90 -2.78 7.68
CA VAL A 102 -3.13 -1.95 7.66
C VAL A 102 -3.22 -0.97 8.83
N GLN A 103 -2.38 -1.15 9.87
CA GLN A 103 -2.51 -0.46 11.15
C GLN A 103 -2.12 1.03 11.09
N PHE A 104 -1.37 1.43 10.07
CA PHE A 104 -0.87 2.80 9.93
C PHE A 104 -1.72 3.69 9.02
N GLY A 105 -2.66 3.11 8.25
CA GLY A 105 -3.57 3.84 7.36
C GLY A 105 -4.86 4.33 8.03
N GLY A 106 -4.94 4.31 9.36
CA GLY A 106 -6.14 4.73 10.10
C GLY A 106 -7.40 3.92 9.74
N GLN A 107 -8.58 4.51 9.96
CA GLN A 107 -9.85 3.79 9.84
C GLN A 107 -10.11 3.23 8.43
N THR A 108 -9.66 3.91 7.37
CA THR A 108 -9.83 3.46 5.98
C THR A 108 -9.17 2.09 5.78
N ALA A 109 -7.89 1.96 6.14
CA ALA A 109 -7.17 0.71 6.02
C ALA A 109 -7.65 -0.36 7.00
N ILE A 110 -8.01 0.04 8.23
CA ILE A 110 -8.54 -0.88 9.26
C ILE A 110 -9.84 -1.54 8.78
N ASN A 111 -10.74 -0.78 8.13
CA ASN A 111 -12.00 -1.34 7.62
C ASN A 111 -11.80 -2.40 6.54
N LEU A 112 -10.71 -2.34 5.77
CA LEU A 112 -10.38 -3.32 4.74
C LEU A 112 -9.78 -4.60 5.33
N ALA A 113 -9.23 -4.57 6.55
CA ALA A 113 -8.44 -5.66 7.10
C ALA A 113 -9.21 -6.99 7.20
N GLU A 114 -10.45 -6.94 7.72
CA GLU A 114 -11.29 -8.13 7.87
C GLU A 114 -11.65 -8.72 6.50
N GLU A 115 -12.03 -7.87 5.55
CA GLU A 115 -12.41 -8.29 4.20
C GLU A 115 -11.25 -8.88 3.40
N LEU A 116 -10.05 -8.30 3.53
CA LEU A 116 -8.83 -8.81 2.92
C LEU A 116 -8.43 -10.14 3.57
N SER A 117 -8.48 -10.23 4.90
CA SER A 117 -8.16 -11.46 5.63
C SER A 117 -9.11 -12.61 5.27
N ALA A 118 -10.41 -12.34 5.15
CA ALA A 118 -11.40 -13.32 4.69
C ALA A 118 -11.14 -13.84 3.27
N ARG A 119 -10.40 -13.10 2.46
CA ARG A 119 -9.96 -13.47 1.10
C ARG A 119 -8.58 -14.13 1.06
N GLY A 120 -7.99 -14.43 2.23
CA GLY A 120 -6.71 -15.14 2.34
C GLY A 120 -5.48 -14.22 2.39
N VAL A 121 -5.67 -12.89 2.41
CA VAL A 121 -4.57 -11.95 2.55
C VAL A 121 -4.00 -12.03 3.96
N LYS A 122 -2.68 -12.19 4.07
CA LYS A 122 -1.98 -12.20 5.35
C LYS A 122 -1.81 -10.77 5.88
N ILE A 123 -2.63 -10.39 6.85
CA ILE A 123 -2.46 -9.13 7.58
C ILE A 123 -1.29 -9.28 8.56
N LEU A 124 -0.33 -8.37 8.49
CA LEU A 124 0.83 -8.33 9.38
C LEU A 124 0.52 -7.44 10.58
N GLY A 125 0.95 -7.90 11.76
CA GLY A 125 0.72 -7.20 13.02
C GLY A 125 -0.32 -7.90 13.89
N THR A 126 -1.13 -7.12 14.60
CA THR A 126 -2.09 -7.64 15.59
C THR A 126 -3.23 -8.40 14.91
N SER A 127 -3.52 -9.58 15.42
CA SER A 127 -4.66 -10.44 15.06
C SER A 127 -5.88 -10.18 15.95
#